data_AF-A0A1C6DKP0-F1
#
_entry.id   AF-A0A1C6DKP0-F1
#
_cell.length_a   1.000
_cell.length_b   1.000
_cell.length_c   1.000
_cell.angle_alpha   90.00
_cell.angle_beta   90.00
_cell.angle_gamma   90.00
#
_symmetry.space_group_name_H-M   'P 1'
#
loop_
_entity.id
_entity.type
_entity.pdbx_description
1 polymer ?
#
loop_
_entity_poly.entity_id
_entity_poly.type
_entity_poly.pdbx_seq_one_letter_code
_entity_poly.pdbx_strand_id
1 'polypeptide(L)'
;MGQKAILMAGLLTVALSACGGPFSMEETAGGEGALSGSQALQSGDGSACSMERSCAVLHIGVGNQFAEYPVEYTGELDENGQIPPEEVVSAMASLTGWSLDLAEPIFSGKGGITVSFADTSALFVGPPEEQREEFRVYDALQLDQTILDSLKKTLQCWAVDPELGDPDQVDVWFCGAEGGDLALPGTGVTIPAAQPYEQFPQPGAGAAP
;
A
#
# COMPACT_ATOMS: atom_id res chain seq x y z
N MET A 1 -53.33 0.25 15.35
CA MET A 1 -53.28 -0.52 16.62
C MET A 1 -52.29 -1.66 16.38
N GLY A 2 -51.16 -1.82 17.06
CA GLY A 2 -50.67 -1.20 18.28
C GLY A 2 -49.15 -1.05 18.27
N GLN A 3 -48.75 -0.01 18.97
CA GLN A 3 -47.42 0.50 19.25
C GLN A 3 -46.89 -0.21 20.49
N LYS A 4 -45.63 -0.68 20.50
CA LYS A 4 -44.92 -1.00 21.74
C LYS A 4 -43.44 -0.64 21.62
N ALA A 5 -43.14 0.54 22.14
CA ALA A 5 -41.80 0.99 22.52
C ALA A 5 -41.29 0.17 23.71
N ILE A 6 -39.99 -0.14 23.72
CA ILE A 6 -39.24 -0.43 24.95
C ILE A 6 -37.89 0.28 24.82
N LEU A 7 -37.64 1.14 25.80
CA LEU A 7 -36.51 2.05 26.01
C LEU A 7 -35.96 1.69 27.40
N MET A 8 -34.69 1.30 27.56
CA MET A 8 -33.88 1.28 28.80
C MET A 8 -32.43 0.96 28.39
N ALA A 9 -31.40 1.82 28.48
CA ALA A 9 -30.76 2.49 29.62
C ALA A 9 -29.83 1.58 30.46
N GLY A 10 -28.54 1.96 30.57
CA GLY A 10 -27.52 1.44 31.49
C GLY A 10 -26.31 0.81 30.76
N LEU A 11 -25.05 1.02 31.13
CA LEU A 11 -24.45 1.61 32.33
C LEU A 11 -22.97 1.94 32.01
N LEU A 12 -22.51 3.14 32.40
CA LEU A 12 -21.12 3.60 32.29
C LEU A 12 -20.37 3.21 33.57
N THR A 13 -19.20 2.58 33.48
CA THR A 13 -18.31 2.30 34.63
C THR A 13 -16.90 2.78 34.34
N VAL A 14 -16.51 3.87 35.03
CA VAL A 14 -15.12 4.34 35.18
C VAL A 14 -14.58 3.77 36.50
N ALA A 15 -13.39 3.16 36.47
CA ALA A 15 -12.66 2.79 37.67
C ALA A 15 -11.36 3.62 37.74
N LEU A 16 -11.34 4.58 38.69
CA LEU A 16 -10.15 5.25 39.18
C LEU A 16 -9.79 4.60 40.52
N SER A 17 -8.61 4.01 40.63
CA SER A 17 -8.06 3.54 41.90
C SER A 17 -6.70 4.20 42.15
N ALA A 18 -6.69 4.97 43.24
CA ALA A 18 -5.58 5.72 43.79
C ALA A 18 -5.00 5.02 45.02
N CYS A 19 -3.67 5.11 45.22
CA CYS A 19 -2.92 5.17 46.48
C CYS A 19 -1.42 5.23 46.10
N GLY A 20 -0.53 6.13 46.53
CA GLY A 20 -0.35 6.82 47.81
C GLY A 20 0.78 6.14 48.61
N GLY A 21 2.07 6.43 48.33
CA GLY A 21 3.01 7.19 49.19
C GLY A 21 4.36 6.47 49.36
N PRO A 22 5.41 7.01 50.05
CA PRO A 22 5.57 8.34 50.63
C PRO A 22 6.83 9.13 50.15
N PHE A 23 6.86 10.40 50.53
CA PHE A 23 7.95 11.38 50.43
C PHE A 23 9.15 11.03 51.32
N SER A 24 10.38 11.21 50.81
CA SER A 24 11.58 11.53 51.60
C SER A 24 12.49 12.45 50.78
N MET A 25 12.88 13.57 51.40
CA MET A 25 13.72 14.66 50.88
C MET A 25 15.17 14.50 51.36
N GLU A 26 16.11 15.15 50.66
CA GLU A 26 17.53 15.44 51.02
C GLU A 26 18.55 14.29 50.87
N GLU A 27 19.83 14.47 50.51
CA GLU A 27 20.65 15.61 50.07
C GLU A 27 21.91 15.01 49.40
N THR A 28 22.42 15.69 48.38
CA THR A 28 23.84 15.89 47.97
C THR A 28 24.85 14.76 47.67
N ALA A 29 25.62 15.09 46.62
CA ALA A 29 27.05 14.84 46.37
C ALA A 29 27.53 13.48 45.82
N GLY A 30 27.85 13.52 44.52
CA GLY A 30 29.15 13.08 44.02
C GLY A 30 29.15 11.82 43.15
N GLY A 31 29.41 11.98 41.86
CA GLY A 31 29.75 10.85 40.98
C GLY A 31 29.57 11.17 39.50
N GLU A 32 30.65 11.62 38.86
CA GLU A 32 30.75 11.79 37.41
C GLU A 32 30.60 10.44 36.68
N GLY A 33 29.90 10.42 35.54
CA GLY A 33 29.88 9.21 34.71
C GLY A 33 28.90 9.21 33.54
N ALA A 34 29.44 9.53 32.36
CA ALA A 34 29.07 9.02 31.03
C ALA A 34 27.68 9.34 30.42
N LEU A 35 27.75 10.15 29.36
CA LEU A 35 26.77 10.25 28.28
C LEU A 35 26.70 8.92 27.50
N SER A 36 25.50 8.33 27.34
CA SER A 36 25.19 7.41 26.23
C SER A 36 23.68 7.18 26.10
N GLY A 37 23.22 6.98 24.86
CA GLY A 37 21.82 6.84 24.42
C GLY A 37 20.99 5.79 25.18
N SER A 38 19.67 5.72 25.04
CA SER A 38 18.95 5.72 23.77
C SER A 38 17.48 6.08 23.97
N GLN A 39 16.92 6.69 22.94
CA GLN A 39 15.52 7.04 22.79
C GLN A 39 14.66 5.78 22.78
N ALA A 40 13.66 5.71 23.67
CA ALA A 40 12.55 4.78 23.54
C ALA A 40 11.53 5.41 22.59
N LEU A 41 11.58 4.99 21.32
CA LEU A 41 10.53 5.26 20.34
C LEU A 41 9.29 4.44 20.75
N GLN A 42 8.30 5.11 21.33
CA GLN A 42 6.92 4.66 21.31
C GLN A 42 6.29 5.23 20.03
N SER A 43 6.39 4.49 18.93
CA SER A 43 5.57 4.73 17.74
C SER A 43 4.38 3.78 17.79
N GLY A 44 3.32 4.27 18.40
CA GLY A 44 1.98 3.72 18.31
C GLY A 44 1.04 4.88 18.06
N ASP A 45 1.16 5.49 16.88
CA ASP A 45 0.19 6.46 16.39
C ASP A 45 -0.62 5.76 15.30
N GLY A 46 -1.75 5.18 15.71
CA GLY A 46 -2.83 4.90 14.77
C GLY A 46 -3.33 6.25 14.31
N SER A 47 -2.74 6.75 13.22
CA SER A 47 -3.05 8.07 12.69
C SER A 47 -4.48 8.06 12.18
N ALA A 48 -5.37 8.67 12.97
CA ALA A 48 -6.73 8.95 12.56
C ALA A 48 -6.66 9.92 11.37
N CYS A 49 -6.99 9.43 10.19
CA CYS A 49 -7.10 10.23 8.97
C CYS A 49 -8.14 11.36 9.22
N SER A 50 -7.67 12.60 9.28
CA SER A 50 -8.49 13.77 9.64
C SER A 50 -9.38 14.22 8.48
N MET A 51 -10.49 14.89 8.82
CA MET A 51 -11.74 15.06 8.08
C MET A 51 -11.72 15.84 6.73
N GLU A 52 -10.55 16.08 6.15
CA GLU A 52 -10.36 16.62 4.77
C GLU A 52 -9.27 15.88 3.97
N ARG A 53 -8.62 14.86 4.55
CA ARG A 53 -7.58 14.04 3.90
C ARG A 53 -8.12 12.62 3.70
N SER A 54 -7.99 12.12 2.48
CA SER A 54 -8.26 10.70 2.19
C SER A 54 -6.97 9.92 2.37
N CYS A 55 -7.01 8.78 3.05
CA CYS A 55 -5.85 7.90 3.21
C CYS A 55 -5.97 6.74 2.23
N ALA A 56 -4.91 6.47 1.46
CA ALA A 56 -4.73 5.20 0.76
C ALA A 56 -3.68 4.36 1.50
N VAL A 57 -3.81 3.04 1.43
CA VAL A 57 -2.78 2.12 1.95
C VAL A 57 -2.10 1.47 0.75
N LEU A 58 -0.81 1.73 0.58
CA LEU A 58 0.01 1.10 -0.46
C LEU A 58 0.59 -0.20 0.08
N HIS A 59 0.45 -1.28 -0.67
CA HIS A 59 0.97 -2.60 -0.33
C HIS A 59 2.21 -2.87 -1.19
N ILE A 60 3.39 -2.89 -0.57
CA ILE A 60 4.66 -3.14 -1.26
C ILE A 60 5.20 -4.52 -0.88
N GLY A 61 5.40 -5.39 -1.84
CA GLY A 61 5.83 -6.76 -1.58
C GLY A 61 5.64 -7.72 -2.76
N VAL A 62 5.77 -9.01 -2.47
CA VAL A 62 5.72 -10.11 -3.44
C VAL A 62 4.89 -11.25 -2.87
N GLY A 63 4.06 -11.88 -3.71
CA GLY A 63 3.24 -13.03 -3.36
C GLY A 63 2.24 -12.72 -2.25
N ASN A 64 2.50 -13.22 -1.03
CA ASN A 64 1.64 -13.00 0.15
C ASN A 64 2.34 -12.18 1.24
N GLN A 65 3.52 -11.62 0.96
CA GLN A 65 4.30 -10.85 1.92
C GLN A 65 4.31 -9.39 1.49
N PHE A 66 3.41 -8.59 2.09
CA PHE A 66 3.29 -7.16 1.82
C PHE A 66 3.54 -6.34 3.08
N ALA A 67 4.26 -5.24 2.92
CA ALA A 67 4.33 -4.16 3.89
C ALA A 67 3.33 -3.06 3.51
N GLU A 68 2.66 -2.50 4.51
CA GLU A 68 1.61 -1.50 4.35
C GLU A 68 2.16 -0.10 4.62
N TYR A 69 1.89 0.82 3.68
CA TYR A 69 2.35 2.19 3.74
C TYR A 69 1.16 3.13 3.58
N PRO A 70 0.61 3.67 4.67
CA PRO A 70 -0.45 4.66 4.59
C PRO A 70 0.11 5.94 3.96
N VAL A 71 -0.59 6.44 2.93
CA VAL A 71 -0.28 7.69 2.25
C VAL A 71 -1.48 8.62 2.34
N GLU A 72 -1.22 9.87 2.72
CA GLU A 72 -2.24 10.90 2.78
C GLU A 72 -2.38 11.57 1.42
N TYR A 73 -3.61 11.60 0.91
CA TYR A 73 -3.96 12.26 -0.34
C TYR A 73 -4.77 13.53 -0.07
N THR A 74 -4.32 14.64 -0.67
CA THR A 74 -4.93 15.98 -0.55
C THR A 74 -5.48 16.52 -1.86
N GLY A 75 -5.48 15.72 -2.93
CA GLY A 75 -5.96 16.15 -4.24
C GLY A 75 -7.47 15.98 -4.39
N GLU A 76 -7.94 16.14 -5.63
CA GLU A 76 -9.35 15.97 -5.96
C GLU A 76 -9.72 14.48 -5.99
N LEU A 77 -10.82 14.14 -5.32
CA LEU A 77 -11.40 12.80 -5.37
C LEU A 77 -12.24 12.63 -6.63
N ASP A 78 -12.43 11.39 -7.05
CA ASP A 78 -13.31 11.06 -8.17
C ASP A 78 -14.79 11.31 -7.82
N GLU A 79 -15.68 11.04 -8.79
CA GLU A 79 -17.13 11.21 -8.63
C GLU A 79 -17.73 10.35 -7.49
N ASN A 80 -17.02 9.31 -7.05
CA ASN A 80 -17.42 8.42 -5.97
C ASN A 80 -16.82 8.83 -4.60
N GLY A 81 -16.04 9.91 -4.54
CA GLY A 81 -15.33 10.34 -3.33
C GLY A 81 -14.13 9.45 -3.00
N GLN A 82 -13.56 8.78 -4.00
CA GLN A 82 -12.40 7.90 -3.89
C GLN A 82 -11.17 8.55 -4.53
N ILE A 83 -9.98 8.20 -4.05
CA ILE A 83 -8.73 8.66 -4.65
C ILE A 83 -8.65 8.08 -6.08
N PRO A 84 -8.39 8.88 -7.13
CA PRO A 84 -8.22 8.34 -8.49
C PRO A 84 -7.16 7.24 -8.53
N PRO A 85 -7.37 6.13 -9.26
CA PRO A 85 -6.41 5.01 -9.25
C PRO A 85 -5.02 5.43 -9.76
N GLU A 86 -4.95 6.38 -10.70
CA GLU A 86 -3.71 6.96 -11.21
C GLU A 86 -2.89 7.63 -10.10
N GLU A 87 -3.57 8.28 -9.14
CA GLU A 87 -2.92 8.94 -8.01
C GLU A 87 -2.39 7.92 -7.00
N VAL A 88 -3.05 6.77 -6.87
CA VAL A 88 -2.55 5.64 -6.05
C VAL A 88 -1.25 5.08 -6.66
N VAL A 89 -1.21 4.91 -7.98
CA VAL A 89 0.01 4.46 -8.69
C VAL A 89 1.11 5.52 -8.59
N SER A 90 0.78 6.80 -8.75
CA SER A 90 1.71 7.92 -8.58
C SER A 90 2.29 8.01 -7.16
N ALA A 91 1.46 7.77 -6.13
CA ALA A 91 1.91 7.69 -4.75
C ALA A 91 2.89 6.53 -4.53
N MET A 92 2.64 5.37 -5.16
CA MET A 92 3.57 4.23 -5.12
C MET A 92 4.90 4.54 -5.82
N ALA A 93 4.87 5.17 -7.00
CA ALA A 93 6.07 5.62 -7.70
C ALA A 93 6.89 6.58 -6.83
N SER A 94 6.23 7.53 -6.17
CA SER A 94 6.86 8.50 -5.27
C SER A 94 7.42 7.87 -3.99
N LEU A 95 6.74 6.86 -3.44
CA LEU A 95 7.16 6.14 -2.24
C LEU A 95 8.41 5.30 -2.52
N THR A 96 8.42 4.55 -3.62
CA THR A 96 9.45 3.56 -3.97
C THR A 96 10.63 4.18 -4.72
N GLY A 97 10.38 5.24 -5.49
CA GLY A 97 11.33 5.82 -6.43
C GLY A 97 11.33 5.14 -7.80
N TRP A 98 10.44 4.18 -8.06
CA TRP A 98 10.31 3.54 -9.38
C TRP A 98 9.46 4.40 -10.32
N SER A 99 9.84 4.49 -11.59
CA SER A 99 8.95 5.07 -12.60
C SER A 99 7.81 4.09 -12.90
N LEU A 100 6.57 4.51 -12.67
CA LEU A 100 5.36 3.74 -12.99
C LEU A 100 4.52 4.47 -14.05
N ASP A 101 5.20 5.05 -15.06
CA ASP A 101 4.53 5.79 -16.14
C ASP A 101 3.48 4.94 -16.85
N LEU A 102 2.32 5.54 -17.08
CA LEU A 102 1.17 4.91 -17.72
C LEU A 102 1.04 5.40 -19.16
N ALA A 103 0.66 4.50 -20.06
CA ALA A 103 0.39 4.84 -21.46
C ALA A 103 -1.04 5.38 -21.66
N GLU A 104 -1.98 4.86 -20.87
CA GLU A 104 -3.41 5.19 -20.92
C GLU A 104 -3.91 5.37 -19.47
N PRO A 105 -5.00 6.14 -19.25
CA PRO A 105 -5.63 6.24 -17.93
C PRO A 105 -6.08 4.86 -17.43
N ILE A 106 -6.05 4.66 -16.11
CA ILE A 106 -6.45 3.39 -15.50
C ILE A 106 -7.96 3.23 -15.64
N PHE A 107 -8.37 2.13 -16.26
CA PHE A 107 -9.78 1.78 -16.32
C PHE A 107 -10.15 1.00 -15.05
N SER A 108 -11.13 1.50 -14.29
CA SER A 108 -11.69 0.81 -13.13
C SER A 108 -13.21 0.69 -13.25
N GLY A 109 -13.75 -0.52 -13.06
CA GLY A 109 -15.19 -0.73 -13.17
C GLY A 109 -15.63 -2.17 -12.88
N LYS A 110 -16.85 -2.52 -13.29
CA LYS A 110 -17.46 -3.84 -13.01
C LYS A 110 -16.69 -5.04 -13.60
N GLY A 111 -15.83 -4.78 -14.57
CA GLY A 111 -14.95 -5.77 -15.18
C GLY A 111 -13.57 -5.83 -14.54
N GLY A 112 -13.35 -5.19 -13.38
CA GLY A 112 -12.07 -5.08 -12.68
C GLY A 112 -11.25 -3.87 -13.12
N ILE A 113 -9.92 -3.96 -12.97
CA ILE A 113 -9.00 -2.83 -13.14
C ILE A 113 -7.97 -3.14 -14.24
N THR A 114 -7.78 -2.24 -15.20
CA THR A 114 -6.77 -2.38 -16.26
C THR A 114 -5.75 -1.27 -16.18
N VAL A 115 -4.47 -1.64 -16.13
CA VAL A 115 -3.35 -0.71 -16.09
C VAL A 115 -2.47 -0.94 -17.32
N SER A 116 -2.24 0.12 -18.12
CA SER A 116 -1.42 0.07 -19.32
C SER A 116 -0.14 0.86 -19.09
N PHE A 117 1.02 0.20 -19.17
CA PHE A 117 2.31 0.83 -18.89
C PHE A 117 2.92 1.46 -20.14
N ALA A 118 3.53 2.63 -19.95
CA ALA A 118 4.37 3.27 -20.97
C ALA A 118 5.76 2.61 -21.01
N ASP A 119 6.43 2.73 -22.17
CA ASP A 119 7.80 2.23 -22.37
C ASP A 119 8.86 2.95 -21.52
N THR A 120 8.50 4.06 -20.87
CA THR A 120 9.36 4.78 -19.92
C THR A 120 9.27 4.25 -18.49
N SER A 121 8.33 3.34 -18.20
CA SER A 121 8.20 2.75 -16.86
C SER A 121 9.38 1.82 -16.52
N ALA A 122 9.63 1.64 -15.23
CA ALA A 122 10.71 0.82 -14.68
C ALA A 122 10.66 -0.65 -15.15
N LEU A 123 9.47 -1.13 -15.58
CA LEU A 123 9.28 -2.44 -16.20
C LEU A 123 10.03 -2.61 -17.54
N PHE A 124 10.28 -1.50 -18.25
CA PHE A 124 11.00 -1.50 -19.53
C PHE A 124 12.43 -0.99 -19.39
N VAL A 125 12.64 0.06 -18.60
CA VAL A 125 13.96 0.69 -18.43
C VAL A 125 14.82 0.00 -17.35
N GLY A 126 14.21 -0.84 -16.52
CA GLY A 126 14.86 -1.51 -15.40
C GLY A 126 14.91 -0.65 -14.12
N PRO A 127 15.63 -1.13 -13.10
CA PRO A 127 15.66 -0.46 -11.80
C PRO A 127 16.37 0.89 -11.93
N PRO A 128 15.85 1.96 -11.29
CA PRO A 128 16.48 3.27 -11.37
C PRO A 128 17.86 3.28 -10.72
N GLU A 129 18.75 4.16 -11.21
CA GLU A 129 20.10 4.32 -10.64
C GLU A 129 20.02 4.79 -9.18
N GLU A 130 19.13 5.74 -8.90
CA GLU A 130 18.83 6.23 -7.56
C GLU A 130 17.58 5.57 -7.01
N GLN A 131 17.78 4.62 -6.10
CA GLN A 131 16.70 3.93 -5.37
C GLN A 131 16.75 4.29 -3.90
N ARG A 132 15.58 4.43 -3.29
CA ARG A 132 15.47 4.48 -1.82
C ARG A 132 15.95 3.16 -1.24
N GLU A 133 16.73 3.25 -0.17
CA GLU A 133 17.40 2.07 0.41
C GLU A 133 16.41 0.96 0.81
N GLU A 134 15.23 1.34 1.31
CA GLU A 134 14.18 0.41 1.73
C GLU A 134 13.57 -0.41 0.58
N PHE A 135 13.48 0.18 -0.61
CA PHE A 135 12.85 -0.43 -1.80
C PHE A 135 13.87 -0.86 -2.86
N ARG A 136 15.15 -0.92 -2.49
CA ARG A 136 16.21 -1.24 -3.43
C ARG A 136 16.05 -2.68 -3.93
N VAL A 137 15.97 -2.82 -5.24
CA VAL A 137 16.01 -4.10 -5.94
C VAL A 137 17.28 -4.21 -6.79
N TYR A 138 17.75 -5.43 -6.97
CA TYR A 138 19.08 -5.70 -7.54
C TYR A 138 19.04 -6.13 -9.01
N ASP A 139 17.90 -6.61 -9.48
CA ASP A 139 17.73 -7.10 -10.84
C ASP A 139 16.29 -6.87 -11.35
N ALA A 140 16.13 -6.97 -12.68
CA ALA A 140 14.87 -6.73 -13.35
C ALA A 140 13.78 -7.76 -12.97
N LEU A 141 14.14 -9.01 -12.67
CA LEU A 141 13.16 -10.02 -12.27
C LEU A 141 12.54 -9.68 -10.91
N GLN A 142 13.38 -9.28 -9.97
CA GLN A 142 12.91 -8.82 -8.66
C GLN A 142 12.08 -7.55 -8.80
N LEU A 143 12.53 -6.58 -9.59
CA LEU A 143 11.82 -5.33 -9.83
C LEU A 143 10.43 -5.58 -10.43
N ASP A 144 10.36 -6.28 -11.57
CA ASP A 144 9.12 -6.47 -12.32
C ASP A 144 8.08 -7.20 -11.47
N GLN A 145 8.49 -8.28 -10.80
CA GLN A 145 7.64 -9.04 -9.90
C GLN A 145 7.14 -8.18 -8.73
N THR A 146 8.03 -7.41 -8.10
CA THR A 146 7.64 -6.56 -6.96
C THR A 146 6.67 -5.48 -7.41
N ILE A 147 6.91 -4.83 -8.55
CA ILE A 147 6.01 -3.80 -9.09
C ILE A 147 4.62 -4.39 -9.35
N LEU A 148 4.53 -5.49 -10.11
CA LEU A 148 3.24 -6.03 -10.53
C LEU A 148 2.44 -6.61 -9.35
N ASP A 149 3.09 -7.32 -8.43
CA ASP A 149 2.41 -7.86 -7.24
C ASP A 149 1.94 -6.74 -6.29
N SER A 150 2.79 -5.73 -6.08
CA SER A 150 2.46 -4.57 -5.24
C SER A 150 1.29 -3.78 -5.82
N LEU A 151 1.31 -3.51 -7.13
CA LEU A 151 0.24 -2.80 -7.82
C LEU A 151 -1.07 -3.58 -7.78
N LYS A 152 -1.03 -4.89 -8.06
CA LYS A 152 -2.22 -5.75 -7.93
C LYS A 152 -2.81 -5.60 -6.53
N LYS A 153 -2.04 -5.87 -5.48
CA LYS A 153 -2.59 -5.89 -4.13
C LYS A 153 -3.10 -4.53 -3.69
N THR A 154 -2.37 -3.47 -4.03
CA THR A 154 -2.76 -2.10 -3.74
C THR A 154 -4.06 -1.72 -4.42
N LEU A 155 -4.22 -2.02 -5.70
CA LEU A 155 -5.44 -1.68 -6.45
C LEU A 155 -6.65 -2.51 -6.03
N GLN A 156 -6.43 -3.78 -5.64
CA GLN A 156 -7.47 -4.64 -5.08
C GLN A 156 -8.02 -4.07 -3.75
N CYS A 157 -7.15 -3.73 -2.81
CA CYS A 157 -7.53 -3.12 -1.53
C CYS A 157 -8.07 -1.69 -1.69
N TRP A 158 -7.62 -0.96 -2.71
CA TRP A 158 -8.18 0.35 -3.06
C TRP A 158 -9.62 0.22 -3.58
N ALA A 159 -9.91 -0.76 -4.44
CA ALA A 159 -11.23 -0.94 -5.01
C ALA A 159 -12.25 -1.54 -4.04
N VAL A 160 -11.81 -2.42 -3.14
CA VAL A 160 -12.67 -3.08 -2.14
C VAL A 160 -12.01 -2.98 -0.79
N ASP A 161 -12.69 -2.29 0.13
CA ASP A 161 -12.31 -2.28 1.53
C ASP A 161 -12.38 -3.71 2.10
N PRO A 162 -11.28 -4.24 2.68
CA PRO A 162 -11.23 -5.60 3.20
C PRO A 162 -12.20 -5.88 4.36
N GLU A 163 -12.73 -4.85 5.03
CA GLU A 163 -13.77 -5.00 6.05
C GLU A 163 -15.17 -5.13 5.44
N LEU A 164 -15.36 -4.67 4.20
CA LEU A 164 -16.66 -4.65 3.49
C LEU A 164 -16.79 -5.73 2.42
N GLY A 165 -15.67 -6.26 1.92
CA GLY A 165 -15.64 -7.29 0.88
C GLY A 165 -14.28 -7.99 0.80
N ASP A 166 -14.18 -8.94 -0.12
CA ASP A 166 -12.92 -9.65 -0.39
C ASP A 166 -12.17 -8.96 -1.54
N PRO A 167 -11.06 -8.24 -1.28
CA PRO A 167 -10.31 -7.54 -2.31
C PRO A 167 -9.65 -8.50 -3.31
N ASP A 168 -9.36 -9.74 -2.91
CA ASP A 168 -8.74 -10.72 -3.80
C ASP A 168 -9.71 -11.20 -4.92
N GLN A 169 -11.00 -10.84 -4.86
CA GLN A 169 -11.98 -11.04 -5.95
C GLN A 169 -11.90 -9.98 -7.05
N VAL A 170 -11.15 -8.89 -6.84
CA VAL A 170 -10.98 -7.85 -7.86
C VAL A 170 -9.93 -8.30 -8.86
N ASP A 171 -10.37 -8.54 -10.09
CA ASP A 171 -9.47 -8.86 -11.19
C ASP A 171 -8.67 -7.61 -11.63
N VAL A 172 -7.37 -7.79 -11.85
CA VAL A 172 -6.45 -6.74 -12.31
C VAL A 172 -5.73 -7.21 -13.56
N TRP A 173 -5.74 -6.42 -14.63
CA TRP A 173 -5.01 -6.69 -15.88
C TRP A 173 -3.87 -5.70 -16.06
N PHE A 174 -2.76 -6.22 -16.59
CA PHE A 174 -1.61 -5.43 -16.97
C PHE A 174 -1.37 -5.54 -18.47
N CYS A 175 -1.30 -4.39 -19.14
CA CYS A 175 -1.14 -4.28 -20.58
C CYS A 175 0.11 -3.46 -20.94
N GLY A 176 0.67 -3.74 -22.11
CA GLY A 176 1.61 -2.83 -22.76
C GLY A 176 0.90 -1.57 -23.28
N ALA A 177 1.68 -0.60 -23.75
CA ALA A 177 1.18 0.72 -24.16
C ALA A 177 0.06 0.68 -25.22
N GLU A 178 0.08 -0.31 -26.11
CA GLU A 178 -0.91 -0.48 -27.19
C GLU A 178 -2.12 -1.33 -26.77
N GLY A 179 -2.29 -1.63 -25.47
CA GLY A 179 -3.37 -2.48 -24.93
C GLY A 179 -3.20 -3.98 -25.16
N GLY A 180 -2.05 -4.40 -25.71
CA GLY A 180 -1.68 -5.81 -25.88
C GLY A 180 -0.94 -6.39 -24.68
N ASP A 181 -0.44 -7.61 -24.83
CA ASP A 181 0.35 -8.30 -23.81
C ASP A 181 1.52 -7.42 -23.32
N LEU A 182 1.75 -7.43 -22.01
CA LEU A 182 2.86 -6.72 -21.40
C LEU A 182 4.12 -7.57 -21.51
N ALA A 183 4.97 -7.26 -22.49
CA ALA A 183 6.26 -7.88 -22.68
C ALA A 183 7.34 -7.16 -21.85
N LEU A 184 7.98 -7.90 -20.94
CA LEU A 184 8.99 -7.38 -20.01
C LEU A 184 10.40 -7.69 -20.54
N PRO A 185 11.11 -6.70 -21.13
CA PRO A 185 12.37 -6.95 -21.81
C PRO A 185 13.50 -7.37 -20.85
N GLY A 186 13.47 -6.91 -19.60
CA GLY A 186 14.49 -7.22 -18.59
C GLY A 186 14.49 -8.68 -18.14
N THR A 187 13.36 -9.38 -18.33
CA THR A 187 13.15 -10.76 -17.84
C THR A 187 12.81 -11.74 -18.96
N GLY A 188 12.37 -11.26 -20.13
CA GLY A 188 11.82 -12.08 -21.20
C GLY A 188 10.44 -12.67 -20.88
N VAL A 189 9.81 -12.21 -19.80
CA VAL A 189 8.46 -12.62 -19.39
C VAL A 189 7.42 -11.85 -20.20
N THR A 190 6.28 -12.47 -20.47
CA THR A 190 5.13 -11.82 -21.10
C THR A 190 3.90 -12.07 -20.24
N ILE A 191 3.25 -10.98 -19.82
CA ILE A 191 1.98 -11.03 -19.09
C ILE A 191 0.84 -10.91 -20.11
N PRO A 192 -0.03 -11.91 -20.20
CA PRO A 192 -1.12 -11.92 -21.18
C PRO A 192 -2.21 -10.89 -20.81
N ALA A 193 -2.56 -10.00 -21.73
CA ALA A 193 -3.61 -9.01 -21.53
C ALA A 193 -5.03 -9.60 -21.58
N ALA A 194 -5.16 -10.85 -22.06
CA ALA A 194 -6.45 -11.53 -22.19
C ALA A 194 -6.99 -12.15 -20.89
N GLN A 195 -6.19 -12.20 -19.82
CA GLN A 195 -6.59 -12.78 -18.53
C GLN A 195 -6.03 -11.93 -17.37
N PRO A 196 -6.70 -11.93 -16.21
CA PRO A 196 -6.22 -11.18 -15.07
C PRO A 196 -4.87 -11.70 -14.61
N TYR A 197 -4.09 -10.78 -14.04
CA TYR A 197 -2.79 -11.08 -13.46
C TYR A 197 -2.99 -11.84 -12.14
N GLU A 198 -2.63 -13.12 -12.15
CA GLU A 198 -2.71 -13.98 -10.97
C GLU A 198 -1.45 -13.85 -10.11
N GLN A 199 -0.29 -14.04 -10.74
CA GLN A 199 1.04 -14.04 -10.12
C GLN A 199 2.11 -13.87 -11.19
N PHE A 200 3.32 -13.47 -10.79
CA PHE A 200 4.42 -13.30 -11.72
C PHE A 200 4.85 -14.65 -12.34
N PRO A 201 4.95 -14.76 -13.68
CA PRO A 201 5.40 -15.99 -14.32
C PRO A 201 6.86 -16.32 -13.97
N GLN A 202 7.14 -17.59 -13.67
CA GLN A 202 8.51 -18.01 -13.44
C GLN A 202 9.32 -17.97 -14.74
N PRO A 203 10.53 -17.39 -14.74
CA PRO A 203 11.40 -17.35 -15.92
C PRO A 203 11.70 -18.78 -16.39
N GLY A 204 11.41 -19.06 -17.67
CA GLY A 204 11.58 -20.38 -18.28
C GLY A 204 10.31 -21.24 -18.38
N ALA A 205 9.19 -20.84 -17.78
CA ALA A 205 7.92 -21.58 -17.89
C ALA A 205 7.13 -21.24 -19.19
N GLY A 206 7.54 -20.20 -19.92
CA GLY A 206 6.82 -19.67 -21.09
C GLY A 206 7.46 -19.92 -22.46
N ALA A 207 8.59 -20.64 -22.55
CA ALA A 207 9.09 -21.08 -23.84
C ALA A 207 8.20 -22.22 -24.35
N ALA A 208 7.14 -21.88 -25.07
CA ALA A 208 6.43 -22.86 -25.88
C ALA A 208 7.43 -23.54 -26.84
N PRO A 209 7.41 -24.88 -26.99
CA PRO A 209 8.32 -25.61 -27.87
C PRO A 209 8.13 -25.28 -29.36
#